data_AF-A0A425WK75-F1
#
_entry.id   AF-A0A425WK75-F1
#
_cell.length_a   1.000
_cell.length_b   1.000
_cell.length_c   1.000
_cell.angle_alpha   90.00
_cell.angle_beta   90.00
_cell.angle_gamma   90.00
#
_symmetry.space_group_name_H-M   'P 1'
#
loop_
_entity.id
_entity.type
_entity.pdbx_description
1 polymer ?
#
loop_
_entity_poly.entity_id
_entity_poly.type
_entity_poly.pdbx_seq_one_letter_code
_entity_poly.pdbx_strand_id
1 'polypeptide(L)' 'MKVGWQKIGDIRYYFYGSGAMATGWGYINGAWYWFTPSGRMAPAG' A
#
# COMPACT_ATOMS: atom_id res chain seq x y z
N MET A 1 -10.41 0.27 -12.52
CA MET A 1 -9.31 0.91 -11.76
C MET A 1 -9.21 0.24 -10.40
N LYS A 2 -8.01 -0.16 -9.95
CA LYS A 2 -7.83 -0.79 -8.63
C LYS A 2 -7.63 0.32 -7.60
N VAL A 3 -8.41 0.27 -6.52
CA VAL A 3 -8.32 1.21 -5.39
C VAL A 3 -8.35 0.42 -4.07
N GLY A 4 -7.89 1.04 -2.98
CA GLY A 4 -7.80 0.43 -1.67
C GLY A 4 -6.71 -0.65 -1.57
N TRP A 5 -6.86 -1.51 -0.56
CA TRP A 5 -5.95 -2.61 -0.30
C TRP A 5 -6.07 -3.71 -1.36
N GLN A 6 -4.94 -4.12 -1.92
CA GLN A 6 -4.85 -5.19 -2.92
C GLN A 6 -3.81 -6.21 -2.46
N LYS A 7 -4.19 -7.49 -2.44
CA LYS A 7 -3.27 -8.60 -2.17
C LYS A 7 -2.97 -9.34 -3.48
N ILE A 8 -1.69 -9.46 -3.82
CA ILE A 8 -1.21 -10.19 -5.00
C ILE A 8 -0.15 -11.19 -4.52
N GLY A 9 -0.45 -12.48 -4.63
CA GLY A 9 0.31 -13.51 -3.91
C GLY A 9 0.29 -13.20 -2.41
N ASP A 10 1.45 -13.19 -1.76
CA ASP A 10 1.57 -12.82 -0.34
C ASP A 10 1.93 -11.35 -0.09
N ILE A 11 1.94 -10.53 -1.14
CA ILE A 11 2.31 -9.13 -1.06
C ILE A 11 1.05 -8.26 -1.00
N ARG A 12 1.04 -7.29 -0.08
CA ARG A 12 0.00 -6.25 0.00
C ARG A 12 0.45 -4.97 -0.67
N TYR A 13 -0.47 -4.33 -1.36
CA TYR A 13 -0.34 -3.03 -2.02
C TYR A 13 -1.52 -2.16 -1.59
N TYR A 14 -1.36 -0.84 -1.69
CA TYR A 14 -2.46 0.09 -1.52
C TYR A 14 -2.52 1.05 -2.71
N PHE A 15 -3.72 1.28 -3.21
CA PHE A 15 -3.99 2.24 -4.29
C PHE A 15 -4.93 3.32 -3.75
N TYR A 16 -4.54 4.59 -3.89
CA TYR A 16 -5.37 5.72 -3.47
C TYR A 16 -6.65 5.82 -4.33
N GLY A 17 -7.59 6.70 -3.96
CA GLY A 17 -8.81 6.93 -4.75
C GLY A 17 -8.53 7.40 -6.18
N SER A 18 -7.37 8.04 -6.40
CA SER A 18 -6.84 8.41 -7.72
C SER A 18 -6.21 7.25 -8.50
N GLY A 19 -6.15 6.04 -7.93
CA GLY A 19 -5.53 4.84 -8.50
C GLY A 19 -4.01 4.90 -8.56
N ALA A 20 -3.40 5.92 -7.99
CA ALA A 20 -1.97 5.95 -7.74
C ALA A 20 -1.61 4.90 -6.68
N MET A 21 -0.56 4.13 -6.95
CA MET A 21 -0.01 3.15 -6.02
C MET A 21 0.74 3.87 -4.88
N ALA A 22 0.54 3.44 -3.64
CA ALA A 22 1.28 3.95 -2.50
C ALA A 22 2.74 3.48 -2.54
N THR A 23 3.66 4.41 -2.29
CA THR A 23 5.10 4.18 -2.11
C THR A 23 5.58 5.07 -0.94
N GLY A 24 6.59 4.63 -0.20
CA GLY A 24 7.06 5.32 1.01
C GLY A 24 6.07 5.19 2.19
N TRP A 25 6.09 6.16 3.10
CA TRP A 25 5.16 6.20 4.23
C TRP A 25 3.76 6.61 3.77
N GLY A 26 2.76 5.82 4.16
CA GLY A 26 1.34 6.11 3.93
C GLY A 26 0.54 5.99 5.22
N TYR A 27 -0.21 7.04 5.56
CA TYR A 27 -1.18 6.99 6.66
C TYR A 27 -2.55 6.58 6.13
N ILE A 28 -2.99 5.37 6.46
CA ILE A 28 -4.18 4.73 5.90
C ILE A 28 -5.04 4.22 7.06
N ASN A 29 -6.31 4.63 7.11
CA ASN A 29 -7.28 4.18 8.12
C ASN A 29 -6.77 4.26 9.57
N GLY A 30 -6.04 5.33 9.92
CA GLY A 30 -5.57 5.55 11.28
C GLY A 30 -4.21 4.94 11.62
N ALA A 31 -3.56 4.23 10.69
CA ALA A 31 -2.27 3.58 10.90
C ALA A 31 -1.24 3.97 9.84
N TRP A 32 0.03 3.97 10.23
CA TRP A 32 1.16 4.18 9.32
C TRP A 32 1.61 2.85 8.72
N TYR A 33 1.84 2.87 7.41
CA TYR A 33 2.37 1.76 6.65
C TYR A 33 3.56 2.25 5.83
N TRP A 34 4.57 1.41 5.69
CA TRP A 34 5.68 1.65 4.76
C TRP A 34 5.51 0.79 3.51
N PHE A 35 5.62 1.41 2.35
CA PHE A 35 5.62 0.76 1.05
C PHE A 35 6.99 0.94 0.39
N THR A 36 7.53 -0.13 -0.19
CA THR A 36 8.76 -0.06 -0.98
C THR A 36 8.56 0.83 -2.21
N PRO A 37 9.63 1.23 -2.92
CA PRO A 37 9.51 1.94 -4.20
C PRO A 37 8.70 1.17 -5.26
N SER A 38 8.62 -0.15 -5.15
CA SER A 38 7.78 -1.03 -5.98
C SER A 38 6.35 -1.21 -5.45
N GLY A 39 5.96 -0.49 -4.39
CA GLY A 39 4.62 -0.48 -3.80
C GLY A 39 4.29 -1.64 -2.86
N ARG A 40 5.27 -2.51 -2.56
CA ARG A 40 5.08 -3.64 -1.65
C ARG A 40 5.01 -3.11 -0.22
N MET A 41 3.95 -3.43 0.51
CA MET A 41 3.86 -3.12 1.93
C MET A 41 4.93 -3.92 2.69
N ALA A 42 5.75 -3.23 3.48
CA ALA A 42 6.65 -3.89 4.40
C ALA A 42 5.83 -4.57 5.53
N PRO A 43 6.23 -5.76 5.98
CA PRO A 43 5.65 -6.34 7.18
C PRO A 43 5.89 -5.39 8.37
N ALA A 44 4.91 -5.30 9.26
CA ALA A 44 5.14 -4.70 10.56
C ALA A 44 6.19 -5.57 11.27
N GLY A 45 7.32 -4.96 11.64
CA GLY A 45 8.33 -5.60 12.49
C GLY A 45 7.83 -5.78 13.91
#